data_AF-A0A7Y3I3U6-F1
#
_entry.id   AF-A0A7Y3I3U6-F1
#
_cell.length_a   1.000
_cell.length_b   1.000
_cell.length_c   1.000
_cell.angle_alpha   90.00
_cell.angle_beta   90.00
_cell.angle_gamma   90.00
#
_symmetry.space_group_name_H-M   'P 1'
#
loop_
_entity.id
_entity.type
_entity.pdbx_description
1 polymer ?
#
loop_
_entity_poly.entity_id
_entity_poly.type
_entity_poly.pdbx_seq_one_letter_code
_entity_poly.pdbx_strand_id
1 'polypeptide(L)'
;MNDDMHENELDILIMRVVEGDASTEEWDTLATRAAADQSVWRLLATAQRDQMDLARLGRVAASVADGVDAPVPRPQPAPVATTAWTGWLGWAVAAVVFLALVINSLTPPQPPAEGGVQA
;
A
#
# COMPACT_ATOMS: atom_id res chain seq x y z
N MET A 1 -31.11 1.63 -3.88
CA MET A 1 -30.58 0.46 -4.60
C MET A 1 -30.15 0.75 -6.03
N ASN A 2 -30.78 1.70 -6.77
CA ASN A 2 -30.28 2.11 -8.09
C ASN A 2 -29.28 3.28 -8.03
N ASP A 3 -29.29 4.11 -6.99
CA ASP A 3 -28.32 5.22 -6.84
C ASP A 3 -26.87 4.70 -6.69
N ASP A 4 -26.66 3.67 -5.87
CA ASP A 4 -25.31 3.16 -5.54
C ASP A 4 -24.53 2.64 -6.76
N MET A 5 -25.21 2.15 -7.81
CA MET A 5 -24.55 1.71 -9.05
C MET A 5 -24.02 2.88 -9.87
N HIS A 6 -24.78 3.98 -9.97
CA HIS A 6 -24.39 5.12 -10.80
C HIS A 6 -23.24 5.92 -10.17
N GLU A 7 -23.16 5.95 -8.84
CA GLU A 7 -22.01 6.49 -8.11
C GLU A 7 -20.74 5.68 -8.41
N ASN A 8 -20.82 4.35 -8.36
CA ASN A 8 -19.66 3.49 -8.65
C ASN A 8 -19.18 3.61 -10.10
N GLU A 9 -20.09 3.70 -11.08
CA GLU A 9 -19.71 3.96 -12.47
C GLU A 9 -18.98 5.29 -12.65
N LEU A 10 -19.42 6.34 -11.93
CA LEU A 10 -18.78 7.65 -11.98
C LEU A 10 -17.37 7.59 -11.37
N ASP A 11 -17.21 6.92 -10.25
CA ASP A 11 -15.92 6.75 -9.58
C ASP A 11 -14.91 6.02 -10.47
N ILE A 12 -15.34 4.93 -11.13
CA ILE A 12 -14.51 4.20 -12.09
C ILE A 12 -14.11 5.12 -13.27
N LEU A 13 -15.05 5.90 -13.79
CA LEU A 13 -14.78 6.84 -14.88
C LEU A 13 -13.77 7.92 -14.48
N ILE A 14 -13.93 8.51 -13.29
CA ILE A 14 -13.00 9.50 -12.74
C ILE A 14 -11.63 8.87 -12.54
N MET A 15 -11.54 7.66 -11.98
CA MET A 15 -10.28 6.95 -11.78
C MET A 15 -9.52 6.77 -13.10
N ARG A 16 -10.19 6.27 -14.15
CA ARG A 16 -9.57 6.09 -15.48
C ARG A 16 -9.10 7.40 -16.10
N VAL A 17 -9.86 8.47 -15.92
CA VAL A 17 -9.50 9.81 -16.39
C VAL A 17 -8.25 10.32 -15.66
N VAL A 18 -8.18 10.13 -14.35
CA VAL A 18 -7.06 10.51 -13.49
C VAL A 18 -5.80 9.71 -13.83
N GLU A 19 -5.94 8.42 -14.16
CA GLU A 19 -4.85 7.56 -14.62
C GLU A 19 -4.35 7.90 -16.03
N GLY A 20 -5.16 8.60 -16.83
CA GLY A 20 -4.84 8.93 -18.23
C GLY A 20 -5.23 7.85 -19.24
N ASP A 21 -5.97 6.83 -18.79
CA ASP A 21 -6.41 5.66 -19.58
C ASP A 21 -7.86 5.80 -20.11
N ALA A 22 -8.47 6.96 -19.93
CA ALA A 22 -9.80 7.26 -20.45
C ALA A 22 -9.76 7.57 -21.96
N SER A 23 -10.67 6.94 -22.70
CA SER A 23 -10.92 7.25 -24.11
C SER A 23 -11.63 8.59 -24.30
N THR A 24 -11.69 9.10 -25.54
CA THR A 24 -12.43 10.33 -25.85
C THR A 24 -13.93 10.23 -25.51
N GLU A 25 -14.55 9.07 -25.74
CA GLU A 25 -15.97 8.84 -25.42
C GLU A 25 -16.23 8.89 -23.90
N GLU A 26 -15.28 8.40 -23.11
CA GLU A 26 -15.34 8.46 -21.66
C GLU A 26 -15.19 9.89 -21.13
N TRP A 27 -14.33 10.69 -21.75
CA TRP A 27 -14.23 12.12 -21.48
C TRP A 27 -15.53 12.87 -21.78
N ASP A 28 -16.16 12.58 -22.93
CA ASP A 28 -17.45 13.18 -23.30
C ASP A 28 -18.57 12.76 -22.34
N THR A 29 -18.54 11.50 -21.90
CA THR A 29 -19.47 10.99 -20.88
C THR A 29 -19.30 11.72 -19.55
N LEU A 30 -18.06 11.91 -19.09
CA LEU A 30 -17.76 12.64 -17.87
C LEU A 30 -18.20 14.11 -17.99
N ALA A 31 -17.91 14.75 -19.11
CA ALA A 31 -18.30 16.13 -19.38
C ALA A 31 -19.84 16.30 -19.40
N THR A 32 -20.56 15.33 -19.98
CA THR A 32 -22.02 15.31 -19.99
C THR A 32 -22.58 15.18 -18.57
N ARG A 33 -22.04 14.27 -17.75
CA ARG A 33 -22.43 14.13 -16.34
C ARG A 33 -22.11 15.40 -15.54
N ALA A 34 -20.96 15.99 -15.78
CA ALA A 34 -20.52 17.20 -15.08
C ALA A 34 -21.29 18.46 -15.50
N ALA A 35 -21.88 18.47 -16.70
CA ALA A 35 -22.82 19.52 -17.12
C ALA A 35 -24.15 19.45 -16.34
N ALA A 36 -24.58 18.24 -15.95
CA ALA A 36 -25.74 18.04 -15.10
C ALA A 36 -25.43 18.27 -13.61
N ASP A 37 -24.22 17.90 -13.17
CA ASP A 37 -23.74 18.10 -11.80
C ASP A 37 -22.30 18.65 -11.76
N GLN A 38 -22.18 19.93 -11.38
CA GLN A 38 -20.89 20.61 -11.25
C GLN A 38 -20.00 20.01 -10.14
N SER A 39 -20.56 19.25 -9.19
CA SER A 39 -19.81 18.59 -8.13
C SER A 39 -18.80 17.56 -8.68
N VAL A 40 -19.08 17.00 -9.86
CA VAL A 40 -18.20 16.05 -10.58
C VAL A 40 -16.86 16.68 -10.91
N TRP A 41 -16.83 17.95 -11.34
CA TRP A 41 -15.56 18.66 -11.62
C TRP A 41 -14.74 18.86 -10.36
N ARG A 42 -15.40 19.11 -9.23
CA ARG A 42 -14.72 19.22 -7.94
C ARG A 42 -14.16 17.87 -7.50
N LEU A 43 -14.90 16.79 -7.69
CA LEU A 43 -14.45 15.43 -7.37
C LEU A 43 -13.23 15.05 -8.22
N LEU A 44 -13.27 15.30 -9.53
CA LEU A 44 -12.13 15.08 -10.42
C LEU A 44 -10.89 15.87 -9.98
N ALA A 45 -11.05 17.16 -9.69
CA ALA A 45 -9.93 17.99 -9.24
C ALA A 45 -9.32 17.53 -7.91
N THR A 46 -10.16 17.02 -6.98
CA THR A 46 -9.68 16.41 -5.74
C THR A 46 -8.90 15.13 -6.03
N ALA A 47 -9.46 14.21 -6.83
CA ALA A 47 -8.79 12.96 -7.18
C ALA A 47 -7.43 13.19 -7.89
N GLN A 48 -7.34 14.19 -8.77
CA GLN A 48 -6.07 14.57 -9.41
C GLN A 48 -5.03 15.08 -8.40
N ARG A 49 -5.43 15.90 -7.42
CA ARG A 49 -4.53 16.38 -6.37
C ARG A 49 -4.04 15.23 -5.49
N ASP A 50 -4.95 14.35 -5.08
CA ASP A 50 -4.62 13.20 -4.25
C ASP A 50 -3.65 12.26 -4.97
N GLN A 51 -3.85 12.00 -6.26
CA GLN A 51 -2.92 11.22 -7.08
C GLN A 51 -1.54 11.88 -7.18
N MET A 52 -1.47 13.20 -7.38
CA MET A 52 -0.21 13.94 -7.43
C MET A 52 0.55 13.86 -6.09
N ASP A 53 -0.16 13.97 -4.97
CA ASP A 53 0.40 13.87 -3.63
C ASP A 53 0.89 12.44 -3.33
N LEU A 54 0.10 11.42 -3.66
CA LEU A 54 0.51 10.02 -3.53
C LEU A 54 1.73 9.71 -4.40
N ALA A 55 1.76 10.17 -5.66
CA ALA A 55 2.90 9.99 -6.54
C ALA A 55 4.16 10.70 -6.00
N ARG A 56 4.00 11.89 -5.40
CA ARG A 56 5.10 12.60 -4.74
C ARG A 56 5.62 11.83 -3.53
N LEU A 57 4.75 11.35 -2.65
CA LEU A 57 5.13 10.57 -1.48
C LEU A 57 5.78 9.24 -1.87
N GLY A 58 5.27 8.58 -2.91
CA GLY A 58 5.85 7.36 -3.47
C GLY A 58 7.28 7.57 -3.96
N ARG A 59 7.57 8.68 -4.66
CA ARG A 59 8.93 9.04 -5.06
C ARG A 59 9.86 9.28 -3.87
N VAL A 60 9.38 9.92 -2.81
CA VAL A 60 10.16 10.13 -1.58
C VAL A 60 10.48 8.77 -0.93
N ALA A 61 9.48 7.90 -0.79
CA ALA A 61 9.68 6.55 -0.24
C ALA A 61 10.66 5.71 -1.07
N ALA A 62 10.53 5.75 -2.41
CA ALA A 62 11.47 5.09 -3.32
C ALA A 62 12.90 5.62 -3.15
N SER A 63 13.09 6.93 -3.03
CA SER A 63 14.42 7.52 -2.85
C SER A 63 15.11 7.08 -1.54
N VAL A 64 14.33 6.82 -0.49
CA VAL A 64 14.85 6.25 0.76
C VAL A 64 15.26 4.80 0.56
N ALA A 65 14.45 4.01 -0.15
CA ALA A 65 14.76 2.62 -0.45
C ALA A 65 16.01 2.48 -1.34
N ASP A 66 16.19 3.35 -2.32
CA ASP A 66 17.38 3.38 -3.19
C ASP A 66 18.68 3.67 -2.40
N GLY A 67 18.58 4.31 -1.24
CA GLY A 67 19.72 4.59 -0.35
C GLY A 67 20.04 3.46 0.64
N VAL A 68 19.20 2.42 0.72
CA VAL A 68 19.46 1.26 1.59
C VAL A 68 20.15 0.18 0.76
N ASP A 69 21.42 -0.07 1.05
CA ASP A 69 22.12 -1.23 0.49
C ASP A 69 21.35 -2.50 0.85
N ALA A 70 20.84 -3.19 -0.17
CA ALA A 70 20.31 -4.52 -0.01
C ALA A 70 21.45 -5.40 0.56
N PRO A 71 21.19 -6.26 1.57
CA PRO A 71 22.20 -7.16 2.09
C PRO A 71 22.81 -7.94 0.93
N VAL A 72 24.08 -7.67 0.60
CA VAL A 72 24.79 -8.41 -0.42
C VAL A 72 24.77 -9.87 0.02
N PRO A 73 24.18 -10.78 -0.77
CA PRO A 73 24.21 -12.20 -0.43
C PRO A 73 25.67 -12.60 -0.36
N ARG A 74 26.18 -12.84 0.86
CA ARG A 74 27.48 -13.50 0.99
C ARG A 74 27.36 -14.83 0.23
N PRO A 75 28.37 -15.24 -0.53
CA PRO A 75 28.38 -16.56 -1.16
C PRO A 75 28.12 -17.60 -0.07
N GLN A 76 26.89 -18.11 0.00
CA GLN A 76 26.60 -19.25 0.83
C GLN A 76 27.31 -20.44 0.17
N PRO A 77 28.03 -21.27 0.94
CA PRO A 77 28.56 -22.51 0.39
C PRO A 77 27.39 -23.26 -0.28
N ALA A 78 27.65 -23.81 -1.47
CA ALA A 78 26.64 -24.43 -2.32
C ALA A 78 25.72 -25.33 -1.46
N PRO A 79 24.39 -25.15 -1.54
CA PRO A 79 23.49 -26.02 -0.81
C PRO A 79 23.70 -27.45 -1.31
N VAL A 80 24.09 -28.34 -0.39
CA VAL A 80 24.03 -29.78 -0.63
C VAL A 80 22.58 -30.07 -1.04
N ALA A 81 22.39 -30.63 -2.23
CA ALA A 81 21.08 -30.82 -2.83
C ALA A 81 20.18 -31.70 -1.93
N THR A 82 19.42 -31.07 -1.04
CA THR A 82 18.29 -31.71 -0.34
C THR A 82 17.03 -31.40 -1.13
N THR A 83 16.72 -32.39 -1.96
CA THR A 83 15.52 -32.65 -2.77
C THR A 83 14.21 -32.03 -2.23
N ALA A 84 13.56 -31.22 -3.07
CA ALA A 84 12.10 -31.16 -3.28
C ALA A 84 11.10 -30.87 -2.13
N TRP A 85 11.48 -30.20 -1.03
CA TRP A 85 10.54 -29.79 0.04
C TRP A 85 10.45 -28.27 0.32
N THR A 86 11.05 -27.42 -0.51
CA THR A 86 11.12 -25.97 -0.27
C THR A 86 9.94 -25.16 -0.79
N GLY A 87 9.01 -25.76 -1.55
CA GLY A 87 7.80 -25.08 -2.04
C GLY A 87 6.78 -24.71 -0.95
N TRP A 88 6.86 -25.32 0.24
CA TRP A 88 5.95 -25.07 1.37
C TRP A 88 6.54 -24.17 2.47
N LEU A 89 7.85 -23.91 2.45
CA LEU A 89 8.53 -23.15 3.51
C LEU A 89 8.34 -21.63 3.43
N GLY A 90 7.86 -21.09 2.30
CA GLY A 90 7.61 -19.66 2.14
C GLY A 90 6.53 -19.10 3.09
N TRP A 91 5.45 -19.86 3.30
CA TRP A 91 4.37 -19.46 4.21
C TRP A 91 4.78 -19.57 5.68
N ALA A 92 5.67 -20.51 6.02
CA ALA A 92 6.14 -20.69 7.39
C ALA A 92 6.91 -19.45 7.88
N VAL A 93 7.73 -18.84 7.03
CA VAL A 93 8.46 -17.62 7.39
C VAL A 93 7.50 -16.44 7.60
N ALA A 94 6.50 -16.27 6.72
CA ALA A 94 5.50 -15.21 6.87
C ALA A 94 4.67 -15.37 8.17
N ALA A 95 4.27 -16.60 8.50
CA ALA A 95 3.53 -16.90 9.73
C ALA A 95 4.36 -16.62 10.99
N VAL A 96 5.65 -16.98 10.99
CA VAL A 96 6.55 -16.71 12.13
C VAL A 96 6.76 -15.21 12.34
N VAL A 97 6.94 -14.44 11.26
CA VAL A 97 7.08 -12.97 11.34
C VAL A 97 5.78 -12.35 11.87
N PHE A 98 4.63 -12.76 11.36
CA PHE A 98 3.33 -12.28 11.85
C PHE A 98 3.12 -12.61 13.33
N LEU A 99 3.45 -13.83 13.76
CA LEU A 99 3.30 -14.26 15.15
C LEU A 99 4.22 -13.48 16.10
N ALA A 100 5.48 -13.22 15.71
CA ALA A 100 6.41 -12.41 16.50
C ALA A 100 5.92 -10.97 16.69
N LEU A 101 5.28 -10.40 15.66
CA LEU A 101 4.73 -9.05 15.70
C LEU A 101 3.53 -8.97 16.65
N VAL A 102 2.65 -9.98 16.63
CA VAL A 102 1.51 -10.09 17.55
C VAL A 102 1.97 -10.26 18.99
N ILE A 103 2.94 -11.15 19.26
CA ILE A 103 3.45 -11.38 20.62
C ILE A 103 4.15 -10.12 21.18
N ASN A 104 4.92 -9.42 20.34
CA ASN A 104 5.55 -8.16 20.74
C ASN A 104 4.52 -7.07 21.05
N SER A 105 3.40 -7.00 20.30
CA SER A 105 2.33 -6.04 20.56
C SER A 105 1.55 -6.29 21.85
N LEU A 106 1.57 -7.52 22.37
CA LEU A 106 0.88 -7.92 23.60
C LEU A 106 1.77 -7.83 24.85
N THR A 107 3.06 -7.52 24.71
CA THR A 107 3.97 -7.40 25.86
C THR A 107 3.74 -6.03 26.51
N PRO A 108 3.14 -5.94 27.71
CA PRO A 108 2.98 -4.67 28.39
C PRO A 108 4.37 -4.08 28.73
N PRO A 109 4.53 -2.75 28.66
CA PRO A 109 5.79 -2.12 29.04
C PRO A 109 6.13 -2.53 30.48
N GLN A 110 7.31 -3.13 30.66
CA GLN A 110 7.82 -3.47 31.98
C GLN A 110 7.86 -2.19 32.82
N PRO A 111 7.24 -2.15 34.01
CA PRO A 111 7.40 -1.02 34.90
C PRO A 111 8.88 -0.88 35.28
N PRO A 112 9.39 0.35 35.42
CA PRO A 112 10.79 0.58 35.73
C PRO A 112 11.14 -0.15 37.03
N ALA A 113 12.21 -0.92 37.00
CA ALA A 113 12.70 -1.65 38.15
C ALA A 113 12.93 -0.67 39.31
N GLU A 114 12.09 -0.77 40.34
CA GLU A 114 12.27 -0.02 41.58
C GLU A 114 13.62 -0.44 42.19
N GLY A 115 14.57 0.50 42.14
CA GLY A 115 15.88 0.35 42.75
C GLY A 115 15.72 0.16 44.26
N GLY A 116 15.90 -1.08 44.70
CA GLY A 116 16.05 -1.42 46.12
C GLY A 116 17.30 -0.73 46.67
N VAL A 117 17.08 0.34 47.41
CA VAL A 117 18.06 0.97 48.31
C VAL A 117 18.40 -0.06 49.38
N GLN A 118 19.59 -0.67 49.30
CA GLN A 118 20.15 -1.41 50.42
C GLN A 118 20.73 -0.42 51.43
N ALA A 119 20.26 -0.52 52.67
CA ALA A 119 20.74 0.23 53.83
C ALA A 119 21.77 -0.60 54.61
#